data_AF-A0AAW2LC09-F1
#
_entry.id   AF-A0AAW2LC09-F1
#
_cell.length_a   1.000
_cell.length_b   1.000
_cell.length_c   1.000
_cell.angle_alpha   90.00
_cell.angle_beta   90.00
_cell.angle_gamma   90.00
#
_symmetry.space_group_name_H-M   'P 1'
#
loop_
_entity.id
_entity.type
_entity.pdbx_description
1 polymer ?
#
loop_
_entity_poly.entity_id
_entity_poly.type
_entity_poly.pdbx_seq_one_letter_code
_entity_poly.pdbx_strand_id
1 'polypeptide(L)'
;MTGCGGGSSCSRKNNIYDVAPSTPVANGGEDGGGNTITLSGLLNFTDGLWSCCGSERIFVFTTNHIQKLDPALLRSGRMDMHIHMSYCSFPALKILLKNYLGYEERDLDKKLLEELEEVIDAAEMTPADISELLIKNRRDKKKAAVELLAALKLRRRRGTE
;
A
#
# COMPACT_ATOMS: atom_id res chain seq x y z
N MET A 1 25.89 -62.67 13.54
CA MET A 1 25.12 -63.04 12.33
C MET A 1 23.64 -62.85 12.71
N THR A 2 22.77 -62.03 12.12
CA THR A 2 22.78 -60.93 11.12
C THR A 2 21.59 -59.99 11.51
N GLY A 3 21.34 -58.79 10.98
CA GLY A 3 21.97 -57.97 9.92
C GLY A 3 21.40 -56.53 9.97
N CYS A 4 21.42 -55.77 8.87
CA CYS A 4 20.87 -54.40 8.79
C CYS A 4 19.67 -54.26 7.82
N GLY A 5 18.84 -53.24 8.06
CA GLY A 5 17.90 -52.64 7.09
C GLY A 5 16.51 -52.39 7.70
N GLY A 6 15.85 -51.24 7.53
CA GLY A 6 16.27 -49.96 6.93
C GLY A 6 15.06 -49.08 6.57
N GLY A 7 15.17 -47.75 6.70
CA GLY A 7 14.38 -46.78 5.93
C GLY A 7 12.94 -46.43 6.33
N SER A 8 12.77 -45.15 6.69
CA SER A 8 11.83 -44.21 6.02
C SER A 8 10.38 -43.95 6.53
N SER A 9 10.11 -42.65 6.64
CA SER A 9 8.82 -41.93 6.48
C SER A 9 7.63 -42.29 7.38
N CYS A 10 7.49 -41.53 8.48
CA CYS A 10 6.21 -41.28 9.14
C CYS A 10 5.34 -40.33 8.26
N SER A 11 4.55 -40.90 7.35
CA SER A 11 3.62 -40.12 6.51
C SER A 11 2.33 -39.76 7.26
N ARG A 12 2.34 -38.63 7.99
CA ARG A 12 1.11 -38.01 8.50
C ARG A 12 0.23 -37.52 7.35
N LYS A 13 -0.89 -38.19 7.11
CA LYS A 13 -2.01 -37.66 6.31
C LYS A 13 -2.99 -36.93 7.23
N ASN A 14 -2.70 -35.69 7.59
CA ASN A 14 -3.71 -34.81 8.18
C ASN A 14 -4.50 -34.15 7.06
N ASN A 15 -5.70 -34.67 6.79
CA ASN A 15 -6.63 -34.05 5.85
C ASN A 15 -7.31 -32.87 6.56
N ILE A 16 -7.24 -31.66 6.02
CA ILE A 16 -7.59 -30.42 6.73
C ILE A 16 -9.10 -30.11 6.78
N TYR A 17 -9.94 -31.08 6.40
CA TYR A 17 -11.38 -30.90 6.18
C TYR A 17 -12.27 -31.47 7.29
N ASP A 18 -11.72 -32.23 8.25
CA ASP A 18 -12.47 -32.87 9.35
C ASP A 18 -12.22 -32.20 10.71
N VAL A 19 -12.58 -30.92 10.83
CA VAL A 19 -12.79 -30.27 12.14
C VAL A 19 -14.28 -30.00 12.31
N ALA A 20 -14.95 -30.89 13.04
CA ALA A 20 -16.35 -30.71 13.41
C ALA A 20 -16.50 -29.47 14.32
N PRO A 21 -17.45 -28.56 14.05
CA PRO A 21 -17.64 -27.38 14.89
C PRO A 21 -18.33 -27.76 16.21
N SER A 22 -17.61 -27.62 17.32
CA SER A 22 -18.20 -27.67 18.66
C SER A 22 -19.06 -26.41 18.88
N THR A 23 -20.30 -26.63 19.30
CA THR A 23 -21.35 -25.61 19.42
C THR A 23 -21.16 -24.67 20.62
N PRO A 24 -21.40 -23.35 20.46
CA PRO A 24 -21.82 -22.49 21.55
C PRO A 24 -23.35 -22.49 21.67
N VAL A 25 -23.87 -22.44 22.90
CA VAL A 25 -25.31 -22.48 23.18
C VAL A 25 -25.91 -21.07 23.28
N ALA A 26 -26.98 -20.85 22.50
CA ALA A 26 -28.02 -19.82 22.64
C ALA A 26 -27.63 -18.33 22.82
N ASN A 27 -27.99 -17.51 21.83
CA ASN A 27 -29.24 -16.72 21.96
C ASN A 27 -29.81 -16.33 20.59
N GLY A 28 -31.11 -16.05 20.52
CA GLY A 28 -31.85 -15.87 19.25
C GLY A 28 -31.77 -14.47 18.64
N GLY A 29 -31.91 -14.41 17.31
CA GLY A 29 -32.02 -13.20 16.50
C GLY A 29 -31.91 -13.53 15.02
N GLU A 30 -33.03 -13.49 14.30
CA GLU A 30 -33.05 -13.66 12.84
C GLU A 30 -32.50 -12.40 12.16
N ASP A 31 -31.49 -12.55 11.29
CA ASP A 31 -31.30 -11.64 10.15
C ASP A 31 -30.66 -12.39 8.97
N GLY A 32 -30.94 -11.92 7.76
CA GLY A 32 -30.65 -12.62 6.51
C GLY A 32 -29.16 -12.82 6.26
N GLY A 33 -28.79 -14.03 5.84
CA GLY A 33 -27.41 -14.44 5.54
C GLY A 33 -26.78 -13.79 4.31
N GLY A 34 -26.58 -12.47 4.35
CA GLY A 34 -25.54 -11.81 3.57
C GLY A 34 -24.19 -12.03 4.28
N ASN A 35 -23.26 -12.73 3.62
CA ASN A 35 -21.86 -12.86 4.06
C ASN A 35 -21.15 -11.49 4.02
N THR A 36 -21.49 -10.62 4.98
CA THR A 36 -20.89 -9.32 5.18
C THR A 36 -19.54 -9.52 5.86
N ILE A 37 -18.50 -9.73 5.05
CA ILE A 37 -17.11 -9.77 5.53
C ILE A 37 -16.80 -8.39 6.12
N THR A 38 -16.86 -8.28 7.44
CA THR A 38 -16.46 -7.07 8.15
C THR A 38 -14.94 -6.96 8.12
N LEU A 39 -14.44 -5.72 8.05
CA LEU A 39 -13.01 -5.44 8.11
C LEU A 39 -12.39 -6.03 9.39
N SER A 40 -13.09 -5.90 10.52
CA SER A 40 -12.71 -6.54 11.80
C SER A 40 -12.68 -8.06 11.72
N GLY A 41 -13.64 -8.71 11.06
CA GLY A 41 -13.67 -10.16 10.88
C GLY A 41 -12.49 -10.68 10.04
N LEU A 42 -12.17 -9.99 8.94
CA LEU A 42 -10.99 -10.29 8.12
C LEU A 42 -9.69 -10.12 8.92
N LEU A 43 -9.58 -9.08 9.73
CA LEU A 43 -8.36 -8.78 10.50
C LEU A 43 -8.17 -9.74 11.68
N ASN A 44 -9.26 -10.15 12.35
CA ASN A 44 -9.23 -11.21 13.36
C ASN A 44 -8.80 -12.56 12.76
N PHE A 45 -9.20 -12.87 11.53
CA PHE A 45 -8.73 -14.05 10.82
C PHE A 45 -7.21 -13.97 10.51
N THR A 46 -6.69 -12.79 10.11
CA THR A 46 -5.25 -12.62 9.88
C THR A 46 -4.40 -12.75 11.14
N ASP A 47 -4.93 -12.40 12.32
CA ASP A 47 -4.22 -12.58 13.61
C ASP A 47 -3.99 -14.07 13.94
N GLY A 48 -4.95 -14.93 13.59
CA GLY A 48 -4.78 -16.38 13.66
C GLY A 48 -3.69 -16.90 12.71
N LEU A 49 -3.49 -16.26 11.55
CA LEU A 49 -2.44 -16.61 10.59
C LEU A 49 -1.05 -16.13 11.03
N TRP A 50 -0.95 -14.97 11.69
CA TRP A 50 0.33 -14.49 12.26
C TRP A 50 0.86 -15.41 13.37
N SER A 51 -0.04 -16.03 14.14
CA SER A 51 0.34 -16.97 15.20
C SER A 51 0.76 -18.35 14.69
N CYS A 52 0.49 -18.68 13.42
CA CYS A 52 0.63 -20.03 12.87
C CYS A 52 1.59 -20.09 11.67
N CYS A 53 2.91 -20.14 11.89
CA CYS A 53 3.86 -21.00 11.14
C CYS A 53 5.34 -20.70 11.49
N GLY A 54 6.17 -21.74 11.56
CA GLY A 54 7.64 -21.64 11.58
C GLY A 54 8.24 -21.36 10.20
N SER A 55 7.73 -20.33 9.49
CA SER A 55 8.22 -19.89 8.18
C SER A 55 8.19 -18.36 8.13
N GLU A 56 9.31 -17.74 7.77
CA GLU A 56 9.45 -16.29 7.65
C GLU A 56 8.53 -15.78 6.52
N ARG A 57 7.59 -14.88 6.84
CA ARG A 57 6.61 -14.30 5.90
C ARG A 57 6.47 -12.81 6.14
N ILE A 58 6.39 -12.04 5.06
CA ILE A 58 6.11 -10.60 5.09
C ILE A 58 4.67 -10.38 4.63
N PHE A 59 3.89 -9.63 5.40
CA PHE A 59 2.54 -9.21 5.04
C PHE A 59 2.56 -7.71 4.73
N VAL A 60 1.96 -7.30 3.61
CA VAL A 60 1.84 -5.89 3.21
C VAL A 60 0.37 -5.53 3.11
N PHE A 61 -0.05 -4.55 3.90
CA PHE A 61 -1.41 -4.01 3.89
C PHE A 61 -1.38 -2.58 3.36
N THR A 62 -2.44 -2.17 2.65
CA THR A 62 -2.64 -0.80 2.19
C THR A 62 -4.01 -0.31 2.65
N THR A 63 -4.09 0.94 3.10
CA THR A 63 -5.34 1.58 3.50
C THR A 63 -5.27 3.08 3.26
N ASN A 64 -6.37 3.66 2.78
CA ASN A 64 -6.54 5.11 2.70
C ASN A 64 -7.08 5.70 4.01
N HIS A 65 -7.45 4.85 4.97
CA HIS A 65 -8.15 5.23 6.20
C HIS A 65 -7.63 4.43 7.40
N ILE A 66 -6.40 4.71 7.83
CA ILE A 66 -5.77 4.05 8.99
C ILE A 66 -6.61 4.22 10.28
N GLN A 67 -7.31 5.34 10.44
CA GLN A 67 -8.20 5.64 11.57
C GLN A 67 -9.46 4.76 11.65
N LYS A 68 -9.77 3.96 10.61
CA LYS A 68 -10.86 2.98 10.60
C LYS A 68 -10.40 1.56 10.96
N LEU A 69 -9.09 1.34 11.14
CA LEU A 69 -8.54 0.07 11.62
C LEU A 69 -8.62 0.01 13.15
N ASP A 70 -8.74 -1.21 13.68
CA ASP A 70 -8.67 -1.44 15.12
C ASP A 70 -7.25 -1.10 15.64
N PRO A 71 -7.10 -0.19 16.62
CA PRO A 71 -5.80 0.15 17.20
C PRO A 71 -5.01 -1.05 17.74
N ALA A 72 -5.68 -2.15 18.11
CA ALA A 72 -5.02 -3.39 18.55
C ALA A 72 -4.18 -4.05 17.44
N LEU A 73 -4.44 -3.75 16.18
CA LEU A 73 -3.72 -4.31 15.02
C LEU A 73 -2.46 -3.50 14.67
N LEU A 74 -2.48 -2.20 14.95
CA LEU A 74 -1.35 -1.27 14.81
C LEU A 74 -0.27 -1.45 15.89
N ARG A 75 -0.35 -2.53 16.68
CA ARG A 75 0.58 -2.84 17.76
C ARG A 75 1.78 -3.64 17.23
N SER A 76 2.97 -3.35 17.76
CA SER A 76 4.21 -4.10 17.53
C SER A 76 4.00 -5.62 17.63
N GLY A 77 4.45 -6.36 16.62
CA GLY A 77 4.24 -7.82 16.49
C GLY A 77 3.03 -8.20 15.62
N ARG A 78 2.26 -7.22 15.13
CA ARG A 78 1.17 -7.39 14.17
C ARG A 78 1.44 -6.55 12.92
N MET A 79 1.14 -5.25 12.99
CA MET A 79 1.64 -4.24 12.06
C MET A 79 2.73 -3.45 12.79
N ASP A 80 3.98 -3.68 12.40
CA ASP A 80 5.18 -3.12 13.01
C ASP A 80 5.75 -1.94 12.19
N MET A 81 5.70 -2.04 10.87
CA MET A 81 6.20 -1.04 9.93
C MET A 81 5.06 -0.25 9.29
N HIS A 82 4.91 1.02 9.67
CA HIS A 82 3.92 1.93 9.10
C HIS A 82 4.58 2.96 8.16
N ILE A 83 4.21 2.93 6.87
CA ILE A 83 4.69 3.87 5.85
C ILE A 83 3.52 4.71 5.36
N HIS A 84 3.58 6.03 5.60
CA HIS A 84 2.59 6.97 5.09
C HIS A 84 2.99 7.47 3.70
N MET A 85 2.15 7.21 2.69
CA MET A 85 2.34 7.75 1.34
C MET A 85 1.55 9.05 1.18
N SER A 86 2.24 10.18 1.33
CA SER A 86 1.67 11.53 1.19
C SER A 86 1.54 11.98 -0.26
N TYR A 87 1.01 13.20 -0.45
CA TYR A 87 1.16 13.98 -1.68
C TYR A 87 2.63 14.17 -2.06
N CYS A 88 2.85 14.51 -3.34
CA CYS A 88 4.18 14.67 -3.90
C CYS A 88 4.83 15.98 -3.40
N SER A 89 5.94 15.87 -2.69
CA SER A 89 6.77 17.00 -2.28
C SER A 89 7.83 17.35 -3.35
N PHE A 90 8.45 18.52 -3.25
CA PHE A 90 9.48 18.96 -4.20
C PHE A 90 10.65 17.95 -4.41
N PRO A 91 11.21 17.29 -3.37
CA PRO A 91 12.21 16.25 -3.57
C PRO A 91 11.68 15.03 -4.35
N ALA A 92 10.44 14.61 -4.09
CA ALA A 92 9.80 13.53 -4.83
C ALA A 92 9.57 13.92 -6.30
N LEU A 93 9.16 15.17 -6.57
CA LEU A 93 9.02 15.68 -7.93
C LEU A 93 10.35 15.63 -8.71
N LYS A 94 11.48 15.98 -8.09
CA LYS A 94 12.81 15.86 -8.74
C LYS A 94 13.11 14.42 -9.15
N ILE A 95 12.78 13.44 -8.30
CA ILE A 95 12.93 12.01 -8.61
C ILE A 95 12.02 11.60 -9.79
N LEU A 96 10.76 12.05 -9.82
CA LEU A 96 9.84 11.78 -10.93
C LEU A 96 10.33 12.40 -12.25
N LEU A 97 10.78 13.66 -12.23
CA LEU A 97 11.35 14.34 -13.40
C LEU A 97 12.58 13.59 -13.95
N LYS A 98 13.48 13.14 -13.07
CA LYS A 98 14.63 12.32 -13.46
C LYS A 98 14.20 10.97 -14.05
N ASN A 99 13.28 10.26 -13.40
CA ASN A 99 12.86 8.92 -13.81
C ASN A 99 12.06 8.90 -15.12
N TYR A 100 11.15 9.85 -15.34
CA TYR A 100 10.25 9.85 -16.50
C TYR A 100 10.77 10.64 -17.72
N LEU A 101 11.54 11.71 -17.49
CA LEU A 101 12.04 12.58 -18.56
C LEU A 101 13.55 12.53 -18.74
N GLY A 102 14.28 11.78 -17.88
CA GLY A 102 15.75 11.77 -17.90
C GLY A 102 16.31 13.18 -17.69
N TYR A 103 15.70 13.97 -16.79
CA TYR A 103 16.15 15.31 -16.47
C TYR A 103 17.32 15.28 -15.49
N GLU A 104 18.42 15.95 -15.85
CA GLU A 104 19.52 16.30 -14.94
C GLU A 104 19.39 17.76 -14.51
N GLU A 105 20.01 18.17 -13.40
CA GLU A 105 19.88 19.53 -12.83
C GLU A 105 20.31 20.68 -13.76
N ARG A 106 21.02 20.36 -14.85
CA ARG A 106 21.51 21.30 -15.86
C ARG A 106 20.49 21.56 -16.99
N ASP A 107 19.47 20.73 -17.11
CA ASP A 107 18.50 20.74 -18.21
C ASP A 107 17.25 21.60 -17.93
N LEU A 108 16.96 21.90 -16.66
CA LEU A 108 15.87 22.82 -16.27
C LEU A 108 16.40 24.24 -16.10
N ASP A 109 15.59 25.21 -16.54
CA ASP A 109 15.76 26.60 -16.13
C ASP A 109 15.56 26.69 -14.61
N LYS A 110 16.47 27.37 -13.91
CA LYS A 110 16.38 27.59 -12.46
C LYS A 110 15.06 28.27 -12.07
N LYS A 111 14.58 29.21 -12.89
CA LYS A 111 13.30 29.89 -12.66
C LYS A 111 12.13 28.92 -12.68
N LEU A 112 12.16 27.93 -13.57
CA LEU A 112 11.11 26.91 -13.65
C LEU A 112 11.14 25.97 -12.43
N LEU A 113 12.33 25.65 -11.92
CA LEU A 113 12.50 24.89 -10.68
C LEU A 113 11.98 25.65 -9.46
N GLU A 114 12.33 26.93 -9.32
CA GLU A 114 11.86 27.83 -8.26
C GLU A 114 10.32 27.98 -8.29
N GLU A 115 9.73 28.19 -9.48
CA GLU A 115 8.27 28.26 -9.64
C GLU A 115 7.57 26.93 -9.34
N LEU A 116 8.20 25.78 -9.62
CA LEU A 116 7.67 24.46 -9.26
C LEU A 116 7.72 24.23 -7.74
N GLU A 117 8.80 24.64 -7.07
CA GLU A 117 8.97 24.55 -5.61
C GLU A 117 7.91 25.39 -4.86
N GLU A 118 7.57 26.59 -5.36
CA GLU A 118 6.54 27.46 -4.75
C GLU A 118 5.10 26.88 -4.85
N VAL A 119 4.81 26.06 -5.87
CA VAL A 119 3.44 25.59 -6.14
C VAL A 119 3.18 24.13 -5.76
N ILE A 120 4.20 23.29 -5.64
CA ILE A 120 4.04 21.84 -5.52
C ILE A 120 3.33 21.42 -4.23
N ASP A 121 3.77 21.93 -3.08
CA ASP A 121 3.21 21.56 -1.78
C ASP A 121 1.76 22.08 -1.62
N ALA A 122 1.46 23.25 -2.20
CA ALA A 122 0.12 23.86 -2.18
C ALA A 122 -0.84 23.30 -3.25
N ALA A 123 -0.38 22.38 -4.11
CA ALA A 123 -1.21 21.76 -5.15
C ALA A 123 -1.84 20.43 -4.71
N GLU A 124 -1.35 19.81 -3.62
CA GLU A 124 -1.81 18.52 -3.09
C GLU A 124 -2.02 17.43 -4.17
N MET A 125 -1.10 17.36 -5.13
CA MET A 125 -1.14 16.36 -6.20
C MET A 125 -0.44 15.08 -5.77
N THR A 126 -1.01 13.93 -6.12
CA THR A 126 -0.36 12.65 -5.84
C THR A 126 0.81 12.42 -6.79
N PRO A 127 1.81 11.59 -6.41
CA PRO A 127 2.86 11.17 -7.33
C PRO A 127 2.30 10.50 -8.61
N ALA A 128 1.14 9.86 -8.53
CA ALA A 128 0.45 9.26 -9.68
C ALA A 128 -0.05 10.33 -10.66
N ASP A 129 -0.78 11.36 -10.19
CA ASP A 129 -1.28 12.46 -11.04
C ASP A 129 -0.13 13.17 -11.79
N ILE A 130 0.99 13.40 -11.09
CA ILE A 130 2.19 14.00 -11.68
C ILE A 130 2.81 13.06 -12.72
N SER A 131 2.94 11.76 -12.40
CA SER A 131 3.49 10.78 -13.34
C SER A 131 2.67 10.71 -14.64
N GLU A 132 1.35 10.83 -14.59
CA GLU A 132 0.47 10.85 -15.78
C GLU A 132 0.83 12.03 -16.71
N LEU A 133 0.95 13.23 -16.15
CA LEU A 133 1.33 14.44 -16.90
C LEU A 133 2.72 14.34 -17.54
N LEU A 134 3.68 13.74 -16.82
CA LEU A 134 5.03 13.49 -17.33
C LEU A 134 5.03 12.43 -18.46
N ILE A 135 4.32 11.31 -18.28
CA ILE A 135 4.23 10.22 -19.27
C ILE A 135 3.55 10.70 -20.56
N LYS A 136 2.49 11.50 -20.45
CA LYS A 136 1.74 12.09 -21.57
C LYS A 136 2.63 12.90 -22.51
N ASN A 137 3.59 13.64 -21.97
CA ASN A 137 4.50 14.49 -22.73
C ASN A 137 5.95 13.96 -22.77
N ARG A 138 6.20 12.67 -22.50
CA ARG A 138 7.57 12.10 -22.35
C ARG A 138 8.55 12.31 -23.51
N ARG A 139 8.05 12.68 -24.70
CA ARG A 139 8.86 12.99 -25.89
C ARG A 139 9.35 14.44 -25.95
N ASP A 140 8.73 15.34 -25.21
CA ASP A 140 9.06 16.77 -25.16
C ASP A 140 9.16 17.20 -23.69
N LYS A 141 10.38 17.18 -23.16
CA LYS A 141 10.65 17.49 -21.76
C LYS A 141 10.17 18.90 -21.39
N LYS A 142 10.38 19.89 -22.28
CA LYS A 142 10.02 21.30 -22.04
C LYS A 142 8.51 21.47 -21.95
N LYS A 143 7.77 20.87 -22.89
CA LYS A 143 6.31 20.88 -22.85
C LYS A 143 5.78 20.17 -21.60
N ALA A 144 6.37 19.03 -21.22
CA ALA A 144 5.98 18.32 -19.99
C ALA A 144 6.13 19.18 -18.73
N ALA A 145 7.25 19.90 -18.58
CA ALA A 145 7.49 20.77 -17.43
C ALA A 145 6.55 21.99 -17.39
N VAL A 146 6.25 22.60 -18.54
CA VAL A 146 5.29 23.72 -18.64
C VAL A 146 3.84 23.27 -18.37
N GLU A 147 3.43 22.11 -18.90
CA GLU A 147 2.09 21.56 -18.66
C GLU A 147 1.91 21.13 -17.20
N LEU A 148 2.96 20.57 -16.58
CA LEU A 148 2.99 20.28 -15.14
C LEU A 148 2.83 21.56 -14.30
N LEU A 149 3.62 22.61 -14.58
CA LEU A 149 3.51 23.89 -13.86
C LEU A 149 2.10 24.49 -13.98
N ALA A 150 1.51 24.43 -15.18
CA ALA A 150 0.14 24.90 -15.40
C ALA A 150 -0.89 24.07 -14.61
N ALA A 151 -0.73 22.75 -14.55
CA ALA A 151 -1.59 21.86 -13.77
C ALA A 151 -1.49 22.13 -12.26
N LEU A 152 -0.26 22.28 -11.73
CA LEU A 152 -0.02 22.62 -10.31
C LEU A 152 -0.64 23.97 -9.95
N LYS A 153 -0.43 25.01 -10.77
CA LYS A 153 -1.05 26.34 -10.57
C LYS A 153 -2.58 26.30 -10.64
N LEU A 154 -3.15 25.45 -11.49
CA LEU A 154 -4.60 25.23 -11.56
C LEU A 154 -5.12 24.50 -10.30
N ARG A 155 -4.39 23.50 -9.80
CA ARG A 155 -4.76 22.75 -8.59
C ARG A 155 -4.71 23.63 -7.35
N ARG A 156 -3.63 24.40 -7.18
CA ARG A 156 -3.46 25.40 -6.09
C ARG A 156 -4.65 26.34 -5.96
N ARG A 157 -5.18 26.84 -7.09
CA ARG A 157 -6.36 27.73 -7.11
C ARG A 157 -7.67 27.06 -6.69
N ARG A 158 -7.82 25.75 -6.92
CA ARG A 158 -9.03 24.99 -6.54
C ARG A 158 -9.02 24.53 -5.08
N GLY A 159 -7.85 24.51 -4.43
CA GLY A 159 -7.71 24.24 -2.99
C GLY A 159 -7.79 25.50 -2.11
N THR A 160 -8.11 26.66 -2.68
CA THR A 160 -8.26 27.94 -1.95
C THR A 160 -9.70 28.46 -1.90
N GLU A 161 -10.67 27.63 -2.30
CA GLU A 161 -12.13 27.85 -2.21
C GLU A 161 -12.75 26.86 -1.21
#